data_AF-A0A9D2NLG5-F1
#
_entry.id   AF-A0A9D2NLG5-F1
#
_cell.length_a   1.000
_cell.length_b   1.000
_cell.length_c   1.000
_cell.angle_alpha   90.00
_cell.angle_beta   90.00
_cell.angle_gamma   90.00
#
_symmetry.space_group_name_H-M   'P 1'
#
loop_
_entity.id
_entity.type
_entity.pdbx_description
1 polymer ?
#
loop_
_entity_poly.entity_id
_entity_poly.type
_entity_poly.pdbx_seq_one_letter_code
_entity_poly.pdbx_strand_id
1 'polypeptide(L)'
;MEKRTELYGNGDFEGIKELEKELLAQNAQHKDWACTEELMKTTKDGKALYMHCLPADITGVSCEEGEVDASVFDRYRDPLYKEASYKPYIIAAMIFLAKFADPADILKKLEEKGTPRVFK
;
A
#
# COMPACT_ATOMS: atom_id res chain seq x y z
N MET A 1 3.98 7.82 16.83
CA MET A 1 3.87 8.84 15.76
C MET A 1 3.91 10.27 16.31
N GLU A 2 3.29 10.55 17.46
CA GLU A 2 3.23 11.89 18.07
C GLU A 2 4.62 12.54 18.29
N LYS A 3 5.56 11.84 18.96
CA LYS A 3 6.94 12.31 19.18
C LYS A 3 7.65 12.73 17.88
N ARG A 4 7.48 11.95 16.80
CA ARG A 4 8.08 12.26 15.48
C ARG A 4 7.50 13.55 14.88
N THR A 5 6.18 13.75 15.00
CA THR A 5 5.50 14.96 14.50
C THR A 5 5.98 16.20 15.23
N GLU A 6 6.11 16.14 16.56
CA GLU A 6 6.60 17.26 17.37
C GLU A 6 8.04 17.64 17.00
N LEU A 7 8.94 16.66 16.90
CA LEU A 7 10.33 16.89 16.51
C LEU A 7 10.45 17.57 15.13
N TYR A 8 9.70 17.09 14.13
CA TYR A 8 9.65 17.75 12.82
C TYR A 8 9.04 19.15 12.88
N GLY A 9 7.98 19.34 13.67
CA GLY A 9 7.34 20.65 13.87
C GLY A 9 8.29 21.68 14.48
N ASN A 10 9.20 21.23 15.35
CA ASN A 10 10.22 22.06 15.99
C ASN A 10 11.51 22.19 15.16
N GLY A 11 11.63 21.48 14.03
CA GLY A 11 12.85 21.46 13.22
C GLY A 11 14.04 20.73 13.86
N ASP A 12 13.79 19.85 14.84
CA ASP A 12 14.83 19.12 15.56
C ASP A 12 15.24 17.86 14.81
N PHE A 13 16.15 18.02 13.84
CA PHE A 13 16.65 16.90 13.03
C PHE A 13 17.61 15.98 13.78
N GLU A 14 18.29 16.45 14.84
CA GLU A 14 19.13 15.57 15.65
C GLU A 14 18.27 14.65 16.52
N GLY A 15 17.22 15.18 17.16
CA GLY A 15 16.24 14.38 17.86
C GLY A 15 15.55 13.34 16.96
N ILE A 16 15.30 13.67 15.67
CA ILE A 16 14.78 12.69 14.69
C ILE A 16 15.77 11.54 14.46
N LYS A 17 17.07 11.82 14.30
CA LYS A 17 18.09 10.78 14.09
C LYS A 17 18.25 9.88 15.31
N GLU A 18 18.16 10.45 16.51
CA GLU A 18 18.20 9.68 17.76
C GLU A 18 16.96 8.78 17.88
N LEU A 19 15.79 9.34 17.60
CA LEU A 19 14.53 8.59 17.60
C LEU A 19 14.53 7.46 16.57
N GLU A 20 15.06 7.68 15.37
CA GLU A 20 15.17 6.64 14.35
C GLU A 20 15.98 5.44 14.85
N LYS A 21 17.13 5.67 15.49
CA LYS A 21 17.96 4.59 16.07
C LYS A 21 17.23 3.83 17.17
N GLU A 22 16.52 4.55 18.05
CA GLU A 22 15.70 3.97 19.12
C GLU A 22 14.63 3.03 18.51
N LEU A 23 13.89 3.52 17.52
CA LEU A 23 12.82 2.76 16.88
C LEU A 23 13.33 1.58 16.05
N LEU A 24 14.46 1.72 15.36
CA LEU A 24 15.08 0.59 14.65
C LEU A 24 15.50 -0.51 15.63
N ALA A 25 16.07 -0.16 16.78
CA ALA A 25 16.42 -1.12 17.81
C ALA A 25 15.18 -1.80 18.42
N GLN A 26 14.08 -1.06 18.55
CA GLN A 26 12.80 -1.62 19.00
C GLN A 26 12.20 -2.58 17.95
N ASN A 27 12.13 -2.17 16.68
CA ASN A 27 11.60 -3.00 15.59
C ASN A 27 12.40 -4.30 15.42
N ALA A 28 13.71 -4.26 15.63
CA ALA A 28 14.58 -5.44 15.58
C ALA A 28 14.22 -6.53 16.61
N GLN A 29 13.45 -6.21 17.66
CA GLN A 29 12.95 -7.18 18.64
C GLN A 29 11.77 -8.01 18.12
N HIS A 30 11.21 -7.66 16.96
CA HIS A 30 10.00 -8.25 16.37
C HIS A 30 10.21 -8.68 14.91
N LYS A 31 11.42 -9.07 14.53
CA LYS A 31 11.74 -9.55 13.17
C LYS A 31 10.98 -10.82 12.76
N ASP A 32 10.42 -11.54 13.74
CA ASP A 32 9.55 -12.69 13.52
C ASP A 32 8.17 -12.31 12.94
N TRP A 33 7.82 -11.01 12.92
CA TRP A 33 6.56 -10.51 12.38
C TRP A 33 6.64 -10.35 10.85
N ALA A 34 6.73 -11.48 10.17
CA ALA A 34 6.78 -11.57 8.71
C ALA A 34 5.68 -12.47 8.16
N CYS A 35 5.20 -12.15 6.96
CA CYS A 35 4.28 -12.98 6.20
C CYS A 35 5.06 -14.10 5.50
N THR A 36 5.26 -15.20 6.22
CA THR A 36 6.03 -16.36 5.76
C THR A 36 5.16 -17.43 5.10
N GLU A 37 5.78 -18.36 4.37
CA GLU A 37 5.08 -19.55 3.85
C GLU A 37 4.43 -20.39 4.97
N GLU A 38 5.12 -20.54 6.11
CA GLU A 38 4.56 -21.28 7.25
C GLU A 38 3.34 -20.58 7.83
N LEU A 39 3.37 -19.24 7.92
CA LEU A 39 2.19 -18.48 8.33
C LEU A 39 1.04 -18.64 7.32
N MET A 40 1.33 -18.52 6.02
CA MET A 40 0.33 -18.65 4.96
C MET A 40 -0.36 -20.02 4.94
N LYS A 41 0.33 -21.11 5.27
CA LYS A 41 -0.26 -22.46 5.40
C LYS A 41 -1.34 -22.54 6.47
N THR A 42 -1.27 -21.73 7.53
CA THR A 42 -2.25 -21.72 8.62
C THR A 42 -3.53 -20.97 8.26
N THR A 43 -3.52 -20.22 7.15
CA THR A 43 -4.69 -19.47 6.68
C THR A 43 -5.77 -20.39 6.11
N LYS A 44 -6.94 -19.83 5.81
CA LYS A 44 -8.04 -20.58 5.19
C LYS A 44 -7.58 -21.25 3.90
N ASP A 45 -7.63 -22.57 3.90
CA ASP A 45 -7.19 -23.45 2.81
C ASP A 45 -5.73 -23.24 2.39
N GLY A 46 -4.90 -22.65 3.26
CA GLY A 46 -3.47 -22.36 3.03
C GLY A 46 -3.18 -21.33 1.94
N LYS A 47 -4.17 -20.52 1.56
CA LYS A 47 -4.11 -19.64 0.38
C LYS A 47 -4.93 -18.35 0.51
N ALA A 48 -5.03 -17.79 1.72
CA ALA A 48 -5.68 -16.49 1.89
C ALA A 48 -5.12 -15.45 0.89
N LEU A 49 -5.97 -14.52 0.45
CA LEU A 49 -5.53 -13.46 -0.45
C LEU A 49 -4.56 -12.53 0.29
N TYR A 50 -3.27 -12.60 -0.05
CA TYR A 50 -2.29 -11.65 0.44
C TYR A 50 -2.54 -10.28 -0.21
N MET A 51 -2.57 -9.22 0.61
CA MET A 51 -2.79 -7.83 0.20
C MET A 51 -1.68 -6.96 0.79
N HIS A 52 -1.20 -5.99 0.00
CA HIS A 52 -0.15 -5.05 0.41
C HIS A 52 -0.15 -3.84 -0.52
N CYS A 53 0.00 -2.63 0.04
CA CYS A 53 -0.21 -1.39 -0.71
C CYS A 53 0.93 -1.00 -1.68
N LEU A 54 2.08 -1.67 -1.56
CA LEU A 54 3.32 -1.48 -2.31
C LEU A 54 4.05 -0.13 -2.05
N PRO A 55 5.41 -0.12 -2.10
CA PRO A 55 6.29 -1.29 -2.16
C PRO A 55 6.22 -2.12 -0.87
N ALA A 56 6.51 -3.41 -0.96
CA ALA A 56 6.71 -4.28 0.21
C ALA A 56 8.21 -4.44 0.47
N ASP A 57 8.59 -4.64 1.72
CA ASP A 57 9.94 -5.05 2.09
C ASP A 57 10.05 -6.58 1.98
N ILE A 58 10.70 -7.05 0.92
CA ILE A 58 10.75 -8.47 0.55
C ILE A 58 12.07 -9.06 1.03
N THR A 59 11.98 -10.04 1.93
CA THR A 59 13.11 -10.78 2.49
C THR A 59 13.97 -11.40 1.38
N GLY A 60 15.27 -11.10 1.38
CA GLY A 60 16.25 -11.59 0.40
C GLY A 60 16.18 -10.92 -0.98
N VAL A 61 15.32 -9.91 -1.18
CA VAL A 61 15.19 -9.18 -2.46
C VAL A 61 15.43 -7.68 -2.28
N SER A 62 14.57 -6.98 -1.52
CA SER A 62 14.74 -5.53 -1.28
C SER A 62 15.48 -5.23 0.02
N CYS A 63 15.50 -6.19 0.96
CA CYS A 63 16.18 -6.11 2.25
C CYS A 63 16.59 -7.52 2.72
N GLU A 64 17.46 -7.60 3.73
CA GLU A 64 17.90 -8.88 4.30
C GLU A 64 16.75 -9.62 4.99
N GLU A 65 16.00 -8.92 5.84
CA GLU A 65 14.81 -9.38 6.55
C GLU A 65 13.71 -8.32 6.42
N GLY A 66 12.54 -8.72 5.93
CA GLY A 66 11.43 -7.80 5.62
C GLY A 66 10.07 -8.31 6.07
N GLU A 67 9.03 -7.76 5.45
CA GLU A 67 7.62 -7.98 5.78
C GLU A 67 7.07 -9.30 5.22
N VAL A 68 7.64 -9.85 4.15
CA VAL A 68 7.08 -11.00 3.41
C VAL A 68 8.16 -11.85 2.74
N ASP A 69 7.97 -13.17 2.73
CA ASP A 69 8.82 -14.09 1.97
C ASP A 69 8.69 -13.83 0.45
N ALA A 70 9.81 -13.93 -0.28
CA ALA A 70 9.81 -13.72 -1.72
C ALA A 70 8.81 -14.63 -2.47
N SER A 71 8.68 -15.89 -2.07
CA SER A 71 7.73 -16.84 -2.70
C SER A 71 6.27 -16.51 -2.42
N VAL A 72 5.95 -15.98 -1.24
CA VAL A 72 4.61 -15.49 -0.92
C VAL A 72 4.32 -14.27 -1.79
N PHE A 73 5.21 -13.28 -1.83
CA PHE A 73 5.02 -12.08 -2.65
C PHE A 73 4.83 -12.43 -4.14
N ASP A 74 5.72 -13.24 -4.71
CA ASP A 74 5.67 -13.58 -6.14
C ASP A 74 4.40 -14.33 -6.54
N ARG A 75 3.89 -15.23 -5.67
CA ARG A 75 2.62 -15.94 -5.89
C ARG A 75 1.41 -14.99 -5.97
N TYR A 76 1.45 -13.87 -5.24
CA TYR A 76 0.35 -12.89 -5.19
C TYR A 76 0.64 -11.59 -5.95
N ARG A 77 1.73 -11.51 -6.70
CA ARG A 77 2.16 -10.30 -7.41
C ARG A 77 1.09 -9.72 -8.35
N ASP A 78 0.45 -10.56 -9.15
CA ASP A 78 -0.61 -10.12 -10.06
C ASP A 78 -1.85 -9.58 -9.29
N PRO A 79 -2.38 -10.29 -8.26
CA PRO A 79 -3.36 -9.71 -7.35
C PRO A 79 -2.95 -8.38 -6.71
N LEU A 80 -1.72 -8.24 -6.22
CA LEU A 80 -1.22 -7.00 -5.62
C LEU A 80 -1.19 -5.83 -6.62
N TYR A 81 -0.75 -6.09 -7.84
CA TYR A 81 -0.75 -5.06 -8.90
C TYR A 81 -2.17 -4.70 -9.30
N LYS A 82 -3.07 -5.68 -9.32
CA LYS A 82 -4.49 -5.43 -9.55
C LYS A 82 -5.11 -4.62 -8.41
N GLU A 83 -4.79 -4.90 -7.15
CA GLU A 83 -5.18 -4.13 -5.96
C GLU A 83 -4.76 -2.66 -6.11
N ALA A 84 -3.48 -2.41 -6.39
CA ALA A 84 -2.96 -1.05 -6.57
C ALA A 84 -3.61 -0.31 -7.75
N SER A 85 -4.04 -1.03 -8.80
CA SER A 85 -4.70 -0.46 -9.97
C SER A 85 -6.03 0.25 -9.66
N TYR A 86 -6.66 -0.04 -8.52
CA TYR A 86 -7.92 0.61 -8.12
C TYR A 86 -7.73 2.02 -7.56
N LYS A 87 -6.56 2.33 -6.97
CA LYS A 87 -6.31 3.62 -6.29
C LYS A 87 -6.59 4.84 -7.18
N PRO A 88 -6.16 4.90 -8.46
CA PRO A 88 -6.49 6.02 -9.34
C PRO A 88 -8.00 6.23 -9.55
N TYR A 89 -8.76 5.14 -9.70
CA TYR A 89 -10.21 5.21 -9.91
C TYR A 89 -10.96 5.64 -8.64
N ILE A 90 -10.51 5.20 -7.47
CA ILE A 90 -11.09 5.63 -6.19
C ILE A 90 -10.86 7.13 -5.97
N ILE A 91 -9.66 7.65 -6.23
CA ILE A 91 -9.39 9.10 -6.16
C ILE A 91 -10.26 9.87 -7.15
N ALA A 92 -10.39 9.37 -8.39
CA ALA A 92 -11.26 9.98 -9.39
C ALA A 92 -12.73 10.00 -8.94
N ALA A 93 -13.21 8.91 -8.35
CA ALA A 93 -14.57 8.82 -7.80
C ALA A 93 -14.79 9.83 -6.66
N MET A 94 -13.82 9.96 -5.74
CA MET A 94 -13.88 10.96 -4.66
C MET A 94 -14.01 12.39 -5.21
N ILE A 95 -13.19 12.75 -6.20
CA ILE A 95 -13.25 14.06 -6.86
C ILE A 95 -14.59 14.24 -7.58
N PHE A 96 -15.05 13.22 -8.30
CA PHE A 96 -16.27 13.26 -9.10
C PHE A 96 -17.51 13.47 -8.22
N LEU A 97 -17.63 12.71 -7.13
CA LEU A 97 -18.70 12.85 -6.14
C LEU A 97 -18.70 14.22 -5.45
N ALA A 98 -17.53 14.83 -5.27
CA ALA A 98 -17.42 16.17 -4.69
C ALA A 98 -17.76 17.31 -5.67
N LYS A 99 -17.76 17.04 -6.98
CA LYS A 99 -17.94 18.05 -8.03
C LYS A 99 -19.31 18.03 -8.70
N PHE A 100 -20.02 16.91 -8.66
CA PHE A 100 -21.31 16.75 -9.35
C PHE A 100 -22.39 16.30 -8.37
N ALA A 101 -23.50 17.04 -8.33
CA ALA A 101 -24.64 16.71 -7.47
C ALA A 101 -25.36 15.42 -7.90
N ASP A 102 -25.41 15.14 -9.20
CA ASP A 102 -25.91 13.88 -9.77
C ASP A 102 -24.82 13.18 -10.61
N PRO A 103 -23.94 12.41 -9.97
CA PRO A 103 -22.88 11.66 -10.65
C PRO A 103 -23.38 10.68 -11.71
N ALA A 104 -24.55 10.07 -11.50
CA ALA A 104 -25.09 9.04 -12.37
C ALA A 104 -25.52 9.62 -13.73
N ASP A 105 -26.23 10.76 -13.72
CA ASP A 105 -26.60 11.49 -14.93
C ASP A 105 -25.36 11.95 -15.73
N ILE A 106 -24.32 12.44 -15.04
CA ILE A 106 -23.07 12.85 -15.70
C ILE A 106 -22.37 11.66 -16.36
N LEU A 107 -22.30 10.50 -15.70
CA LEU A 107 -21.72 9.29 -16.30
C LEU A 107 -22.49 8.86 -17.56
N LYS A 108 -23.82 8.89 -17.53
CA LYS A 108 -24.67 8.58 -18.69
C LYS A 108 -24.38 9.53 -19.87
N LYS A 109 -24.26 10.83 -19.61
CA LYS A 109 -23.90 11.82 -20.63
C LYS A 109 -22.51 11.58 -21.24
N LEU A 110 -21.53 11.15 -20.44
CA LEU A 110 -20.20 10.82 -20.93
C LEU A 110 -20.20 9.57 -21.81
N GLU A 111 -20.98 8.56 -21.44
CA GLU A 111 -21.19 7.35 -22.24
C GLU A 111 -21.84 7.69 -23.60
N GLU A 112 -22.95 8.42 -23.61
CA GLU A 112 -23.67 8.84 -24.82
C GLU A 112 -22.79 9.69 -25.76
N LYS A 113 -21.93 10.56 -25.20
CA LYS A 113 -21.00 11.38 -25.98
C LYS A 113 -19.92 10.54 -26.68
N GLY A 114 -19.54 9.38 -26.14
CA GLY A 114 -18.64 8.43 -26.78
C GLY A 114 -17.29 8.99 -27.23
N THR A 115 -16.75 10.01 -26.54
CA THR A 115 -15.51 10.67 -26.97
C THR A 115 -14.31 9.73 -26.81
N PRO A 116 -13.54 9.46 -27.87
CA PRO A 116 -12.41 8.54 -27.78
C PRO A 116 -11.32 9.11 -26.86
N ARG A 117 -10.82 8.28 -25.94
CA ARG A 117 -9.69 8.64 -25.05
C ARG A 117 -8.39 8.86 -25.83
N VAL A 118 -8.16 8.05 -26.87
CA VAL A 118 -6.97 8.09 -27.71
C VAL A 118 -7.41 8.54 -29.10
N PHE A 119 -6.90 9.70 -29.54
CA PHE A 119 -7.17 10.22 -30.88
C PHE A 119 -6.45 9.35 -31.92
N LYS A 120 -7.13 9.14 -33.05
CA LYS A 120 -6.55 8.48 -34.22
C LYS A 120 -5.80 9.48 -35.07
#